data_AF-A0A953BZY3-F1
#
_entry.id   AF-A0A953BZY3-F1
#
_cell.length_a   1.000
_cell.length_b   1.000
_cell.length_c   1.000
_cell.angle_alpha   90.00
_cell.angle_beta   90.00
_cell.angle_gamma   90.00
#
_symmetry.space_group_name_H-M   'P 1'
#
loop_
_entity.id
_entity.type
_entity.pdbx_description
1 polymer ?
#
loop_
_entity_poly.entity_id
_entity_poly.type
_entity_poly.pdbx_seq_one_letter_code
_entity_poly.pdbx_strand_id
1 'polypeptide(L)'
;MTNFKAPDQLDPDSRRDPRSPKKGKAPENLRAERRLPAASIAAYRGMWRTFSALRHDAIASGMEHRKRRSRMKRQKTDKRLALTARDLAIFELLERYRYLRSTFIHAFVGGASETRFKERLGDLYHEGGYLNRPEQQWETAHSRYLPAIYENSNRAREVLAAHGKLAEPCPHMPYGAGAGRQFVHSLMICEVLAAIELATVSDPNLRFIAWPEILAKAPKATRNDAHPMRLPVSARLDKTIVLSREYVVPDGLFGLEYRMTGERSYRFFALEIDRGTMPIHRSNALQSSFSAKLRAYRDIAERDVHKSRLGIPNLLILTVTSSETRKDNMMSTLSNEAGRGAMFLFKAVADLSLPAGRQDRARRVRGELWERSGHPALDIFSDTECQVERDG
;
A
#
# COMPACT_ATOMS: atom_id res chain seq x y z
N MET A 1 52.45 -28.77 -6.90
CA MET A 1 52.85 -27.80 -7.94
C MET A 1 51.55 -27.16 -8.41
N THR A 2 51.14 -25.97 -7.98
CA THR A 2 51.81 -24.66 -8.10
C THR A 2 51.37 -23.72 -6.95
N ASN A 3 52.27 -22.81 -6.60
CA ASN A 3 52.25 -21.93 -5.42
C ASN A 3 51.29 -20.73 -5.57
N PHE A 4 50.50 -20.45 -4.53
CA PHE A 4 49.90 -19.14 -4.27
C PHE A 4 50.89 -18.28 -3.47
N LYS A 5 51.24 -17.10 -4.00
CA LYS A 5 52.10 -16.10 -3.35
C LYS A 5 51.26 -14.86 -3.07
N ALA A 6 51.16 -14.46 -1.81
CA ALA A 6 50.57 -13.20 -1.38
C ALA A 6 51.50 -12.02 -1.70
N PRO A 7 50.99 -10.79 -1.86
CA PRO A 7 51.78 -9.58 -1.67
C PRO A 7 51.39 -8.83 -0.39
N ASP A 8 52.45 -8.48 0.31
CA ASP A 8 52.56 -7.63 1.49
C ASP A 8 52.29 -6.15 1.19
N GLN A 9 51.82 -5.50 2.26
CA GLN A 9 52.14 -4.19 2.82
C GLN A 9 52.13 -2.91 1.97
N LEU A 10 51.32 -1.99 2.51
CA LEU A 10 51.25 -0.55 2.28
C LEU A 10 52.52 0.15 2.78
N ASP A 11 53.03 1.11 2.00
CA ASP A 11 53.92 2.17 2.48
C ASP A 11 53.24 3.54 2.21
N PRO A 12 53.22 4.48 3.17
CA PRO A 12 52.51 5.75 3.07
C PRO A 12 53.40 6.85 2.50
N ASP A 13 52.75 7.91 2.02
CA ASP A 13 53.34 9.22 1.66
C ASP A 13 53.87 9.39 0.22
N SER A 14 52.96 9.75 -0.69
CA SER A 14 53.29 10.51 -1.90
C SER A 14 52.24 11.60 -2.21
N ARG A 15 52.31 12.69 -1.42
CA ARG A 15 52.27 14.12 -1.81
C ARG A 15 51.30 14.63 -2.91
N ARG A 16 50.34 15.45 -2.44
CA ARG A 16 49.89 16.81 -2.87
C ARG A 16 49.27 17.09 -4.26
N ASP A 17 47.96 17.42 -4.23
CA ASP A 17 47.19 18.63 -4.67
C ASP A 17 47.49 19.29 -6.05
N PRO A 18 46.50 19.72 -6.89
CA PRO A 18 45.63 20.86 -6.53
C PRO A 18 44.20 20.97 -7.15
N ARG A 19 43.34 21.75 -6.46
CA ARG A 19 42.33 22.75 -6.97
C ARG A 19 40.85 22.51 -6.66
N SER A 20 40.38 23.29 -5.69
CA SER A 20 39.00 23.67 -5.38
C SER A 20 38.26 24.36 -6.56
N PRO A 21 36.94 24.16 -6.71
CA PRO A 21 36.15 24.90 -7.71
C PRO A 21 35.77 26.30 -7.22
N LYS A 22 35.98 27.28 -8.11
CA LYS A 22 35.75 28.73 -7.95
C LYS A 22 34.25 29.08 -7.97
N LYS A 23 33.88 30.10 -7.19
CA LYS A 23 32.60 30.83 -7.22
C LYS A 23 32.39 31.49 -8.60
N GLY A 24 31.32 31.14 -9.30
CA GLY A 24 30.88 31.81 -10.53
C GLY A 24 30.08 33.08 -10.23
N LYS A 25 30.48 34.19 -10.86
CA LYS A 25 29.74 35.46 -10.94
C LYS A 25 28.59 35.32 -11.96
N ALA A 26 27.41 35.84 -11.63
CA ALA A 26 26.30 35.98 -12.56
C ALA A 26 26.58 37.12 -13.56
N PRO A 27 26.14 37.00 -14.84
CA PRO A 27 26.35 38.04 -15.83
C PRO A 27 25.40 39.22 -15.64
N GLU A 28 26.00 40.39 -15.83
CA GLU A 28 25.46 41.73 -15.80
C GLU A 28 24.78 42.03 -17.14
N ASN A 29 23.44 42.04 -17.18
CA ASN A 29 22.64 42.73 -18.20
C ASN A 29 21.15 42.68 -17.83
N LEU A 30 20.64 43.77 -17.27
CA LEU A 30 19.24 44.24 -17.36
C LEU A 30 19.10 45.51 -16.51
N ARG A 31 19.65 46.62 -17.01
CA ARG A 31 19.22 47.98 -16.65
C ARG A 31 18.25 48.45 -17.72
N ALA A 32 16.96 48.41 -17.39
CA ALA A 32 15.95 49.29 -17.98
C ALA A 32 14.98 49.67 -16.86
N GLU A 33 14.89 50.97 -16.63
CA GLU A 33 14.24 51.61 -15.51
C GLU A 33 12.71 51.55 -15.60
N ARG A 34 12.05 51.30 -14.45
CA ARG A 34 10.72 51.86 -14.15
C ARG A 34 10.77 52.40 -12.71
N ARG A 35 11.11 53.68 -12.58
CA ARG A 35 10.99 54.43 -11.32
C ARG A 35 9.51 54.77 -11.09
N LEU A 36 8.94 54.28 -9.99
CA LEU A 36 7.68 54.79 -9.46
C LEU A 36 7.96 56.09 -8.65
N PRO A 37 7.03 57.07 -8.66
CA PRO A 37 7.24 58.36 -8.02
C PRO A 37 7.26 58.24 -6.48
N ALA A 38 8.16 59.01 -5.85
CA ALA A 38 8.46 58.99 -4.41
C ALA A 38 7.28 59.36 -3.46
N ALA A 39 6.13 59.74 -4.00
CA ALA A 39 4.94 60.09 -3.22
C ALA A 39 4.14 58.87 -2.68
N SER A 40 4.44 57.63 -3.12
CA SER A 40 3.70 56.44 -2.64
C SER A 40 4.31 55.73 -1.42
N ILE A 41 5.55 56.06 -1.04
CA ILE A 41 6.28 55.38 0.06
C ILE A 41 5.94 55.98 1.44
N ALA A 42 5.57 57.27 1.50
CA ALA A 42 5.17 57.91 2.76
C ALA A 42 3.77 57.48 3.23
N ALA A 43 2.81 57.32 2.31
CA ALA A 43 1.47 56.82 2.62
C ALA A 43 1.48 55.37 3.14
N TYR A 44 2.45 54.55 2.71
CA TYR A 44 2.61 53.17 3.18
C TYR A 44 3.34 53.05 4.52
N ARG A 45 3.97 54.09 5.07
CA ARG A 45 4.63 54.00 6.39
C ARG A 45 3.71 54.40 7.55
N GLY A 46 2.71 55.24 7.32
CA GLY A 46 1.71 55.63 8.33
C GLY A 46 0.71 54.52 8.64
N MET A 47 0.25 53.79 7.61
CA MET A 47 -0.78 52.74 7.76
C MET A 47 -0.26 51.48 8.49
N TRP A 48 1.06 51.26 8.50
CA TRP A 48 1.67 50.13 9.21
C TRP A 48 1.94 50.40 10.70
N ARG A 49 1.94 51.66 11.14
CA ARG A 49 2.12 51.98 12.58
C ARG A 49 0.81 51.90 13.35
N THR A 50 -0.33 52.23 12.76
CA THR A 50 -1.66 52.03 13.37
C THR A 50 -2.11 50.56 13.36
N PHE A 51 -1.73 49.75 12.35
CA PHE A 51 -2.00 48.30 12.36
C PHE A 51 -1.07 47.50 13.28
N SER A 52 0.10 48.01 13.64
CA SER A 52 1.02 47.36 14.59
C SER A 52 0.53 47.51 16.04
N ALA A 53 0.08 48.71 16.43
CA ALA A 53 -0.37 48.98 17.81
C ALA A 53 -1.67 48.21 18.16
N LEU A 54 -2.63 48.10 17.24
CA LEU A 54 -3.87 47.32 17.45
C LEU A 54 -3.65 45.80 17.48
N ARG A 55 -2.49 45.31 17.00
CA ARG A 55 -2.14 43.88 17.02
C ARG A 55 -1.39 43.47 18.28
N HIS A 56 -0.73 44.40 18.96
CA HIS A 56 0.01 44.09 20.19
C HIS A 56 -0.92 43.98 21.42
N ASP A 57 -1.99 44.77 21.50
CA ASP A 57 -2.94 44.67 22.63
C ASP A 57 -3.91 43.48 22.52
N ALA A 58 -4.18 42.99 21.29
CA ALA A 58 -4.98 41.78 21.07
C ALA A 58 -4.18 40.46 21.23
N ILE A 59 -2.85 40.51 21.31
CA ILE A 59 -1.99 39.33 21.53
C ILE A 59 -1.69 39.12 23.02
N ALA A 60 -1.86 40.14 23.86
CA ALA A 60 -1.66 40.02 25.32
C ALA A 60 -2.86 39.39 26.06
N SER A 61 -4.03 39.24 25.41
CA SER A 61 -5.20 38.57 25.99
C SER A 61 -5.41 37.17 25.39
N GLY A 62 -4.78 36.16 26.01
CA GLY A 62 -5.38 34.83 26.11
C GLY A 62 -5.36 33.90 24.89
N MET A 63 -4.33 33.91 24.04
CA MET A 63 -4.02 32.70 23.26
C MET A 63 -3.08 31.79 24.07
N GLU A 64 -3.64 31.05 25.02
CA GLU A 64 -3.05 29.78 25.42
C GLU A 64 -2.78 28.99 24.13
N HIS A 65 -1.52 28.74 23.79
CA HIS A 65 -1.16 27.81 22.74
C HIS A 65 -1.72 26.44 23.12
N ARG A 66 -2.95 26.15 22.70
CA ARG A 66 -3.66 24.92 23.02
C ARG A 66 -2.78 23.76 22.58
N LYS A 67 -2.15 23.11 23.56
CA LYS A 67 -1.11 22.11 23.32
C LYS A 67 -1.67 21.04 22.39
N ARG A 68 -1.05 20.87 21.22
CA ARG A 68 -1.52 19.91 20.20
C ARG A 68 -1.59 18.53 20.85
N ARG A 69 -2.74 17.86 20.71
CA ARG A 69 -2.92 16.49 21.24
C ARG A 69 -1.88 15.55 20.62
N SER A 70 -1.35 14.66 21.45
CA SER A 70 -0.32 13.69 21.10
C SER A 70 -0.81 12.78 19.98
N ARG A 71 0.10 12.43 19.07
CA ARG A 71 -0.19 11.43 18.03
C ARG A 71 -0.14 10.01 18.59
N MET A 72 0.66 9.79 19.64
CA MET A 72 1.02 8.47 20.17
C MET A 72 0.18 8.05 21.37
N LYS A 73 -0.21 9.01 22.21
CA LYS A 73 -0.98 8.75 23.44
C LYS A 73 -2.36 9.40 23.35
N ARG A 74 -3.36 8.71 23.88
CA ARG A 74 -4.71 9.26 24.03
C ARG A 74 -4.70 10.40 25.05
N GLN A 75 -5.48 11.43 24.76
CA GLN A 75 -5.58 12.65 25.58
C GLN A 75 -7.01 13.14 25.41
N LYS A 76 -7.87 12.74 26.35
CA LYS A 76 -9.26 13.19 26.39
C LYS A 76 -9.32 14.66 26.78
N THR A 77 -10.26 15.38 26.20
CA THR A 77 -10.60 16.75 26.60
C THR A 77 -12.07 16.89 26.97
N ASP A 78 -12.73 15.75 27.22
CA ASP A 78 -14.17 15.63 27.50
C ASP A 78 -15.06 16.29 26.45
N LYS A 79 -14.58 16.32 25.20
CA LYS A 79 -15.37 16.84 24.08
C LYS A 79 -16.49 15.85 23.79
N ARG A 80 -17.74 16.32 23.83
CA ARG A 80 -18.91 15.51 23.44
C ARG A 80 -18.78 15.08 21.98
N LEU A 81 -18.91 13.77 21.74
CA LEU A 81 -18.75 13.15 20.43
C LEU A 81 -19.99 12.35 20.05
N ALA A 82 -20.84 12.93 19.19
CA ALA A 82 -21.92 12.19 18.53
C ALA A 82 -21.38 11.56 17.24
N LEU A 83 -21.68 10.28 17.01
CA LEU A 83 -21.32 9.58 15.78
C LEU A 83 -22.21 10.02 14.61
N THR A 84 -21.64 10.03 13.42
CA THR A 84 -22.27 10.41 12.16
C THR A 84 -22.25 9.24 11.19
N ALA A 85 -23.04 9.31 10.12
CA ALA A 85 -22.99 8.33 9.03
C ALA A 85 -21.58 8.19 8.43
N ARG A 86 -20.80 9.29 8.41
CA ARG A 86 -19.40 9.27 7.95
C ARG A 86 -18.50 8.44 8.86
N ASP A 87 -18.72 8.48 10.17
CA ASP A 87 -17.92 7.70 11.11
C ASP A 87 -18.21 6.20 10.96
N LEU A 88 -19.48 5.83 10.72
CA LEU A 88 -19.83 4.46 10.36
C LEU A 88 -19.12 3.99 9.09
N ALA A 89 -19.11 4.83 8.04
CA ALA A 89 -18.39 4.51 6.80
C ALA A 89 -16.86 4.35 7.02
N ILE A 90 -16.26 5.11 7.94
CA ILE A 90 -14.86 4.92 8.35
C ILE A 90 -14.68 3.57 9.03
N PHE A 91 -15.58 3.17 9.93
CA PHE A 91 -15.48 1.90 10.62
C PHE A 91 -15.66 0.72 9.66
N GLU A 92 -16.61 0.78 8.74
CA GLU A 92 -16.82 -0.24 7.70
C GLU A 92 -15.55 -0.42 6.83
N LEU A 93 -14.95 0.70 6.41
CA LEU A 93 -13.70 0.68 5.64
C LEU A 93 -12.54 0.04 6.41
N LEU A 94 -12.42 0.35 7.70
CA LEU A 94 -11.39 -0.21 8.57
C LEU A 94 -11.66 -1.65 8.98
N GLU A 95 -12.91 -2.15 8.89
CA GLU A 95 -13.16 -3.58 9.03
C GLU A 95 -12.71 -4.35 7.78
N ARG A 96 -12.89 -3.75 6.59
CA ARG A 96 -12.44 -4.34 5.32
C ARG A 96 -10.92 -4.45 5.23
N TYR A 97 -10.20 -3.38 5.60
CA TYR A 97 -8.76 -3.28 5.41
C TYR A 97 -7.94 -3.40 6.69
N ARG A 98 -8.54 -3.44 7.88
CA ARG A 98 -7.88 -3.37 9.20
C ARG A 98 -7.01 -2.12 9.43
N TYR A 99 -5.94 -1.93 8.67
CA TYR A 99 -5.00 -0.81 8.79
C TYR A 99 -5.08 0.11 7.57
N LEU A 100 -5.35 1.39 7.79
CA LEU A 100 -5.21 2.41 6.75
C LEU A 100 -4.63 3.72 7.30
N ARG A 101 -3.82 4.39 6.47
CA ARG A 101 -3.38 5.76 6.73
C ARG A 101 -4.55 6.74 6.57
N SER A 102 -4.53 7.84 7.31
CA SER A 102 -5.55 8.90 7.23
C SER A 102 -5.86 9.37 5.81
N THR A 103 -4.84 9.35 4.94
CA THR A 103 -4.96 9.75 3.53
C THR A 103 -5.77 8.76 2.70
N PHE A 104 -5.66 7.44 2.95
CA PHE A 104 -6.53 6.45 2.32
C PHE A 104 -7.97 6.57 2.81
N ILE A 105 -8.15 6.70 4.13
CA ILE A 105 -9.48 6.81 4.73
C ILE A 105 -10.21 8.05 4.15
N HIS A 106 -9.51 9.19 4.05
CA HIS A 106 -10.07 10.39 3.41
C HIS A 106 -10.33 10.19 1.92
N ALA A 107 -9.45 9.49 1.19
CA ALA A 107 -9.65 9.22 -0.23
C ALA A 107 -10.92 8.40 -0.49
N PHE A 108 -11.25 7.42 0.35
CA PHE A 108 -12.48 6.62 0.21
C PHE A 108 -13.73 7.38 0.68
N VAL A 109 -13.71 7.87 1.92
CA VAL A 109 -14.90 8.40 2.59
C VAL A 109 -15.18 9.85 2.21
N GLY A 110 -14.15 10.58 1.77
CA GLY A 110 -14.25 11.97 1.36
C GLY A 110 -14.45 12.95 2.52
N GLY A 111 -14.72 14.20 2.14
CA GLY A 111 -14.90 15.33 3.04
C GLY A 111 -14.24 16.58 2.46
N ALA A 112 -14.91 17.73 2.60
CA ALA A 112 -14.48 18.98 1.98
C ALA A 112 -13.11 19.48 2.47
N SER A 113 -12.72 19.14 3.69
CA SER A 113 -11.43 19.53 4.27
C SER A 113 -10.70 18.32 4.83
N GLU A 114 -9.54 18.01 4.26
CA GLU A 114 -8.65 16.96 4.77
C GLU A 114 -8.19 17.26 6.22
N THR A 115 -7.97 18.53 6.54
CA THR A 115 -7.63 18.97 7.90
C THR A 115 -8.74 18.64 8.89
N ARG A 116 -9.99 19.02 8.60
CA ARG A 116 -11.15 18.69 9.45
C ARG A 116 -11.38 17.18 9.53
N PHE A 117 -11.12 16.45 8.45
CA PHE A 117 -11.20 15.00 8.44
C PHE A 117 -10.17 14.38 9.40
N LYS A 118 -8.91 14.84 9.37
CA LYS A 118 -7.86 14.40 10.30
C LYS A 118 -8.18 14.78 11.75
N GLU A 119 -8.75 15.95 11.99
CA GLU A 119 -9.25 16.34 13.32
C GLU A 119 -10.34 15.38 13.80
N ARG A 120 -11.28 15.00 12.93
CA ARG A 120 -12.34 14.05 13.24
C ARG A 120 -11.78 12.66 13.57
N LEU A 121 -10.83 12.13 12.79
CA LEU A 121 -10.12 10.90 13.13
C LEU A 121 -9.41 11.01 14.50
N GLY A 122 -8.86 12.19 14.79
CA GLY A 122 -8.31 12.53 16.09
C GLY A 122 -9.36 12.41 17.20
N ASP A 123 -10.54 12.99 17.04
CA ASP A 123 -11.62 12.92 18.03
C ASP A 123 -12.14 11.48 18.24
N LEU A 124 -12.27 10.70 17.17
CA LEU A 124 -12.65 9.28 17.24
C LEU A 124 -11.61 8.44 18.01
N TYR A 125 -10.33 8.80 17.93
CA TYR A 125 -9.25 8.17 18.70
C TYR A 125 -9.17 8.69 20.14
N HIS A 126 -9.18 10.01 20.35
CA HIS A 126 -8.93 10.64 21.65
C HIS A 126 -10.14 10.58 22.57
N GLU A 127 -11.33 10.97 22.08
CA GLU A 127 -12.50 11.20 22.92
C GLU A 127 -13.34 9.94 23.04
N GLY A 128 -13.85 9.45 21.91
CA GLY A 128 -14.78 8.32 21.86
C GLY A 128 -14.09 6.96 21.95
N GLY A 129 -12.81 6.92 21.61
CA GLY A 129 -12.00 5.71 21.56
C GLY A 129 -12.48 4.60 20.64
N TYR A 130 -13.16 4.99 19.57
CA TYR A 130 -13.62 4.12 18.49
C TYR A 130 -12.47 3.68 17.58
N LEU A 131 -11.42 4.48 17.46
CA LEU A 131 -10.23 4.12 16.67
C LEU A 131 -9.03 3.86 17.56
N ASN A 132 -8.16 2.97 17.10
CA ASN A 132 -6.82 2.73 17.62
C ASN A 132 -5.77 3.29 16.65
N ARG A 133 -4.57 3.54 17.17
CA ARG A 133 -3.38 3.85 16.39
C ARG A 133 -2.31 2.83 16.79
N PRO A 134 -1.98 1.85 15.93
CA PRO A 134 -0.98 0.82 16.24
C PRO A 134 0.34 1.44 16.70
N GLU A 135 0.91 0.97 17.80
CA GLU A 135 2.13 1.57 18.37
C GLU A 135 3.35 1.38 17.47
N GLN A 136 3.40 0.25 16.76
CA GLN A 136 4.45 -0.14 15.82
C GLN A 136 4.66 0.90 14.71
N GLN A 137 3.65 1.71 14.40
CA GLN A 137 3.80 2.78 13.41
C GLN A 137 4.80 3.86 13.86
N TRP A 138 5.17 3.93 15.14
CA TRP A 138 6.06 4.97 15.68
C TRP A 138 7.51 4.50 15.92
N GLU A 139 7.87 3.30 15.46
CA GLU A 139 9.19 2.68 15.71
C GLU A 139 10.36 3.49 15.13
N THR A 140 10.14 4.28 14.07
CA THR A 140 11.20 5.12 13.48
C THR A 140 10.92 6.61 13.64
N ALA A 141 11.98 7.42 13.73
CA ALA A 141 11.86 8.88 13.76
C ALA A 141 11.14 9.43 12.51
N HIS A 142 11.42 8.85 11.34
CA HIS A 142 10.78 9.22 10.08
C HIS A 142 9.25 8.98 10.12
N SER A 143 8.79 7.95 10.82
CA SER A 143 7.37 7.64 10.92
C SER A 143 6.53 8.76 11.54
N ARG A 144 7.14 9.68 12.29
CA ARG A 144 6.44 10.84 12.89
C ARG A 144 5.94 11.84 11.85
N TYR A 145 6.59 11.89 10.69
CA TYR A 145 6.23 12.76 9.57
C TYR A 145 5.23 12.12 8.59
N LEU A 146 4.99 10.82 8.72
CA LEU A 146 4.04 10.10 7.88
C LEU A 146 2.58 10.29 8.34
N PRO A 147 1.60 10.17 7.43
CA PRO A 147 0.19 10.11 7.80
C PRO A 147 -0.07 9.00 8.83
N ALA A 148 -0.85 9.31 9.88
CA ALA A 148 -1.14 8.35 10.94
C ALA A 148 -1.99 7.18 10.42
N ILE A 149 -1.72 5.98 10.93
CA ILE A 149 -2.41 4.73 10.64
C ILE A 149 -3.43 4.46 11.73
N TYR A 150 -4.62 4.04 11.30
CA TYR A 150 -5.75 3.74 12.17
C TYR A 150 -6.25 2.31 11.93
N GLU A 151 -6.84 1.74 12.97
CA GLU A 151 -7.64 0.52 12.94
C GLU A 151 -8.88 0.69 13.85
N ASN A 152 -9.90 -0.15 13.67
CA ASN A 152 -11.05 -0.19 14.57
C ASN A 152 -10.65 -0.64 15.98
N SER A 153 -11.22 -0.01 17.00
CA SER A 153 -11.26 -0.58 18.35
C SER A 153 -12.47 -1.50 18.51
N ASN A 154 -12.51 -2.28 19.60
CA ASN A 154 -13.68 -3.09 19.94
C ASN A 154 -14.97 -2.26 19.97
N ARG A 155 -14.90 -1.00 20.43
CA ARG A 155 -16.04 -0.09 20.48
C ARG A 155 -16.58 0.29 19.10
N ALA A 156 -15.71 0.47 18.10
CA ALA A 156 -16.16 0.67 16.72
C ALA A 156 -16.84 -0.60 16.17
N ARG A 157 -16.31 -1.78 16.50
CA ARG A 157 -16.90 -3.06 16.08
C ARG A 157 -18.25 -3.33 16.76
N GLU A 158 -18.41 -2.97 18.02
CA GLU A 158 -19.71 -2.98 18.73
C GLU A 158 -20.73 -2.07 18.04
N VAL A 159 -20.31 -0.86 17.64
CA VAL A 159 -21.17 0.05 16.87
C VAL A 159 -21.55 -0.57 15.53
N LEU A 160 -20.61 -1.14 14.79
CA LEU A 160 -20.92 -1.84 13.53
C LEU A 160 -21.89 -3.00 13.74
N ALA A 161 -21.69 -3.81 14.78
CA ALA A 161 -22.57 -4.94 15.12
C ALA A 161 -23.99 -4.46 15.44
N ALA A 162 -24.13 -3.41 16.24
CA ALA A 162 -25.42 -2.81 16.57
C ALA A 162 -26.17 -2.26 15.33
N HIS A 163 -25.44 -1.92 14.26
CA HIS A 163 -26.03 -1.49 12.99
C HIS A 163 -26.17 -2.63 11.97
N GLY A 164 -25.85 -3.88 12.32
CA GLY A 164 -25.89 -5.01 11.38
C GLY A 164 -24.84 -4.94 10.27
N LYS A 165 -23.75 -4.20 10.49
CA LYS A 165 -22.70 -3.90 9.50
C LYS A 165 -21.33 -4.48 9.84
N LEU A 166 -21.23 -5.24 10.93
CA LEU A 166 -19.97 -5.90 11.26
C LEU A 166 -19.71 -7.00 10.23
N ALA A 167 -18.63 -6.86 9.47
CA ALA A 167 -18.21 -7.86 8.51
C ALA A 167 -17.49 -9.02 9.21
N GLU A 168 -17.46 -10.17 8.56
CA GLU A 168 -16.60 -11.28 8.96
C GLU A 168 -15.14 -10.83 8.98
N PRO A 169 -14.36 -11.20 10.03
CA PRO A 169 -12.94 -10.88 10.07
C PRO A 169 -12.24 -11.40 8.82
N CYS A 170 -11.41 -10.54 8.24
CA CYS A 170 -10.61 -10.89 7.08
C CYS A 170 -9.73 -12.13 7.37
N PRO A 171 -9.91 -13.28 6.67
CA PRO A 171 -9.22 -14.53 7.00
C PRO A 171 -7.69 -14.47 6.93
N HIS A 172 -7.15 -13.55 6.12
CA HIS A 172 -5.70 -13.33 5.97
C HIS A 172 -5.16 -12.26 6.94
N MET A 173 -6.01 -11.62 7.75
CA MET A 173 -5.66 -10.51 8.65
C MET A 173 -6.38 -10.58 10.03
N PRO A 174 -6.38 -11.74 10.73
CA PRO A 174 -7.20 -11.92 11.94
C PRO A 174 -6.80 -10.98 13.09
N TYR A 175 -7.80 -10.47 13.81
CA TYR A 175 -7.61 -9.74 15.08
C TYR A 175 -7.17 -10.70 16.20
N GLY A 176 -6.26 -10.29 17.10
CA GLY A 176 -5.90 -11.04 18.31
C GLY A 176 -4.41 -11.35 18.50
N ALA A 177 -4.05 -11.71 19.73
CA ALA A 177 -2.70 -12.11 20.13
C ALA A 177 -2.41 -13.54 19.64
N GLY A 178 -1.33 -13.70 18.87
CA GLY A 178 -0.95 -14.96 18.21
C GLY A 178 -1.04 -14.92 16.68
N ALA A 179 -1.62 -13.87 16.08
CA ALA A 179 -1.73 -13.72 14.63
C ALA A 179 -0.42 -13.18 14.02
N GLY A 180 0.51 -14.08 13.77
CA GLY A 180 1.76 -13.84 13.06
C GLY A 180 1.54 -13.23 11.67
N ARG A 181 1.90 -11.95 11.53
CA ARG A 181 2.46 -11.27 10.35
C ARG A 181 2.90 -9.88 10.81
N GLN A 182 4.17 -9.55 10.59
CA GLN A 182 4.81 -8.29 11.01
C GLN A 182 3.92 -7.09 10.63
N PHE A 183 3.65 -6.15 11.54
CA PHE A 183 2.74 -4.99 11.34
C PHE A 183 2.91 -4.32 9.97
N VAL A 184 4.15 -4.09 9.54
CA VAL A 184 4.46 -3.44 8.26
C VAL A 184 4.10 -4.30 7.05
N HIS A 185 4.18 -5.64 7.14
CA HIS A 185 3.71 -6.54 6.07
C HIS A 185 2.19 -6.47 5.93
N SER A 186 1.49 -6.56 7.06
CA SER A 186 0.04 -6.38 7.14
C SER A 186 -0.40 -5.03 6.55
N LEU A 187 0.22 -3.93 6.97
CA LEU A 187 -0.07 -2.61 6.41
C LEU A 187 0.13 -2.55 4.89
N MET A 188 1.21 -3.14 4.37
CA MET A 188 1.53 -3.15 2.95
C MET A 188 0.47 -3.90 2.13
N ILE A 189 -0.04 -5.04 2.64
CA ILE A 189 -1.19 -5.74 2.03
C ILE A 189 -2.39 -4.79 1.92
N CYS A 190 -2.77 -4.17 3.05
CA CYS A 190 -3.94 -3.29 3.12
C CYS A 190 -3.84 -2.13 2.15
N GLU A 191 -2.67 -1.49 2.09
CA GLU A 191 -2.45 -0.32 1.25
C GLU A 191 -2.39 -0.64 -0.24
N VAL A 192 -1.80 -1.77 -0.64
CA VAL A 192 -1.80 -2.21 -2.03
C VAL A 192 -3.23 -2.50 -2.49
N LEU A 193 -4.00 -3.28 -1.72
CA LEU A 193 -5.39 -3.59 -2.07
C LEU A 193 -6.27 -2.33 -2.08
N ALA A 194 -6.11 -1.44 -1.10
CA ALA A 194 -6.82 -0.17 -1.04
C ALA A 194 -6.47 0.75 -2.22
N ALA A 195 -5.21 0.75 -2.66
CA ALA A 195 -4.76 1.54 -3.80
C ALA A 195 -5.37 1.03 -5.12
N ILE A 196 -5.43 -0.30 -5.29
CA ILE A 196 -6.09 -0.93 -6.43
C ILE A 196 -7.60 -0.65 -6.41
N GLU A 197 -8.27 -0.79 -5.25
CA GLU A 197 -9.70 -0.46 -5.15
C GLU A 197 -9.94 1.02 -5.50
N LEU A 198 -9.17 1.96 -4.93
CA LEU A 198 -9.29 3.39 -5.25
C LEU A 198 -9.08 3.68 -6.74
N ALA A 199 -8.18 2.94 -7.40
CA ALA A 199 -7.97 3.06 -8.84
C ALA A 199 -9.22 2.66 -9.64
N THR A 200 -10.09 1.80 -9.13
CA THR A 200 -11.37 1.47 -9.79
C THR A 200 -12.44 2.55 -9.58
N VAL A 201 -12.43 3.26 -8.44
CA VAL A 201 -13.48 4.22 -8.08
C VAL A 201 -13.61 5.39 -9.07
N SER A 202 -12.52 5.77 -9.75
CA SER A 202 -12.53 6.87 -10.71
C SER A 202 -13.00 6.50 -12.11
N ASP A 203 -13.36 5.22 -12.35
CA ASP A 203 -13.63 4.71 -13.69
C ASP A 203 -14.90 3.87 -13.70
N PRO A 204 -15.95 4.31 -14.42
CA PRO A 204 -17.22 3.60 -14.47
C PRO A 204 -17.13 2.22 -15.14
N ASN A 205 -16.06 1.96 -15.90
CA ASN A 205 -15.87 0.70 -16.62
C ASN A 205 -15.19 -0.38 -15.77
N LEU A 206 -14.76 -0.04 -14.55
CA LEU A 206 -14.11 -0.97 -13.64
C LEU A 206 -14.89 -1.11 -12.34
N ARG A 207 -14.94 -2.32 -11.81
CA ARG A 207 -15.43 -2.57 -10.45
C ARG A 207 -14.51 -3.52 -9.72
N PHE A 208 -14.07 -3.10 -8.54
CA PHE A 208 -13.36 -3.96 -7.61
C PHE A 208 -14.32 -5.00 -7.01
N ILE A 209 -13.90 -6.27 -7.00
CA ILE A 209 -14.59 -7.39 -6.38
C ILE A 209 -13.80 -7.79 -5.14
N ALA A 210 -14.33 -7.50 -3.97
CA ALA A 210 -13.65 -7.83 -2.72
C ALA A 210 -13.74 -9.34 -2.42
N TRP A 211 -12.79 -9.86 -1.62
CA TRP A 211 -12.76 -11.27 -1.23
C TRP A 211 -14.09 -11.81 -0.63
N PRO A 212 -14.89 -11.04 0.16
CA PRO A 212 -16.15 -11.57 0.69
C PRO A 212 -17.14 -11.88 -0.43
N GLU A 213 -17.17 -11.07 -1.50
CA GLU A 213 -18.03 -11.31 -2.66
C GLU A 213 -17.61 -12.57 -3.43
N ILE A 214 -16.30 -12.83 -3.51
CA ILE A 214 -15.75 -14.04 -4.13
C ILE A 214 -16.18 -15.26 -3.31
N LEU A 215 -15.96 -15.23 -1.99
CA LEU A 215 -16.34 -16.35 -1.11
C LEU A 215 -17.84 -16.58 -1.06
N ALA A 216 -18.66 -15.51 -1.08
CA ALA A 216 -20.12 -15.63 -1.11
C ALA A 216 -20.63 -16.40 -2.34
N LYS A 217 -19.88 -16.36 -3.45
CA LYS A 217 -20.17 -17.10 -4.70
C LYS A 217 -19.40 -18.41 -4.84
N ALA A 218 -18.51 -18.73 -3.91
CA ALA A 218 -17.72 -19.97 -3.96
C ALA A 218 -18.62 -21.22 -3.77
N PRO A 219 -18.14 -22.39 -4.23
CA PRO A 219 -18.82 -23.66 -3.98
C PRO A 219 -19.21 -23.87 -2.51
N LYS A 220 -20.34 -24.55 -2.26
CA LYS A 220 -20.90 -24.76 -0.91
C LYS A 220 -19.87 -25.38 0.06
N ALA A 221 -19.06 -26.31 -0.44
CA ALA A 221 -18.00 -26.94 0.35
C ALA A 221 -16.98 -25.92 0.87
N THR A 222 -16.64 -24.89 0.08
CA THR A 222 -15.71 -23.83 0.48
C THR A 222 -16.37 -22.83 1.41
N ARG A 223 -17.63 -22.44 1.16
CA ARG A 223 -18.37 -21.53 2.04
C ARG A 223 -18.55 -22.06 3.47
N ASN A 224 -18.64 -23.38 3.61
CA ASN A 224 -18.80 -24.05 4.90
C ASN A 224 -17.46 -24.46 5.53
N ASP A 225 -16.34 -24.21 4.87
CA ASP A 225 -15.01 -24.56 5.38
C ASP A 225 -14.54 -23.52 6.41
N ALA A 226 -13.88 -23.97 7.47
CA ALA A 226 -13.27 -23.08 8.47
C ALA A 226 -12.12 -22.24 7.89
N HIS A 227 -11.52 -22.68 6.77
CA HIS A 227 -10.40 -22.04 6.10
C HIS A 227 -10.66 -21.91 4.59
N PRO A 228 -11.63 -21.09 4.18
CA PRO A 228 -12.11 -21.02 2.79
C PRO A 228 -11.04 -20.49 1.82
N MET A 229 -10.02 -19.81 2.34
CA MET A 229 -8.92 -19.21 1.58
C MET A 229 -7.71 -20.15 1.41
N ARG A 230 -7.73 -21.36 1.99
CA ARG A 230 -6.67 -22.35 1.76
C ARG A 230 -6.86 -22.99 0.39
N LEU A 231 -5.86 -22.79 -0.46
CA LEU A 231 -5.76 -23.42 -1.77
C LEU A 231 -4.88 -24.67 -1.64
N PRO A 232 -5.45 -25.88 -1.71
CA PRO A 232 -4.67 -27.11 -1.56
C PRO A 232 -3.68 -27.26 -2.72
N VAL A 233 -2.50 -27.78 -2.39
CA VAL A 233 -1.41 -28.11 -3.32
C VAL A 233 -1.15 -29.60 -3.20
N SER A 234 -0.75 -30.27 -4.28
CA SER A 234 -0.26 -31.65 -4.17
C SER A 234 1.25 -31.70 -4.01
N ALA A 235 1.73 -32.64 -3.19
CA ALA A 235 3.11 -33.07 -3.27
C ALA A 235 3.20 -34.11 -4.39
N ARG A 236 4.09 -33.86 -5.36
CA ARG A 236 4.56 -34.93 -6.24
C ARG A 236 5.66 -35.67 -5.48
N LEU A 237 5.34 -36.88 -5.01
CA LEU A 237 6.33 -37.86 -4.58
C LEU A 237 6.29 -39.00 -5.61
N ASP A 238 7.37 -39.15 -6.38
CA ASP A 238 7.63 -40.28 -7.29
C ASP A 238 6.45 -40.80 -8.11
N LYS A 239 6.15 -40.11 -9.24
CA LYS A 239 5.11 -40.43 -10.24
C LYS A 239 3.68 -40.63 -9.70
N THR A 240 3.48 -40.47 -8.40
CA THR A 240 2.19 -40.60 -7.73
C THR A 240 1.79 -39.24 -7.17
N ILE A 241 0.63 -38.74 -7.57
CA ILE A 241 0.09 -37.49 -7.01
C ILE A 241 -0.55 -37.85 -5.67
N VAL A 242 0.13 -37.52 -4.58
CA VAL A 242 -0.46 -37.57 -3.24
C VAL A 242 -1.03 -36.18 -2.94
N LEU A 243 -2.27 -36.12 -2.44
CA LEU A 243 -2.77 -34.88 -1.82
C LEU A 243 -1.92 -34.62 -0.58
N SER A 244 -0.95 -33.71 -0.68
CA SER A 244 -0.22 -33.29 0.50
C SER A 244 -1.16 -32.43 1.36
N ARG A 245 -0.86 -32.33 2.66
CA ARG A 245 -1.52 -31.35 3.54
C ARG A 245 -1.04 -29.92 3.26
N GLU A 246 -0.32 -29.70 2.17
CA GLU A 246 0.22 -28.39 1.83
C GLU A 246 -0.86 -27.55 1.15
N TYR A 247 -0.87 -26.27 1.50
CA TYR A 247 -1.80 -25.31 0.95
C TYR A 247 -1.11 -23.96 0.84
N VAL A 248 -1.60 -23.14 -0.08
CA VAL A 248 -1.25 -21.73 -0.16
C VAL A 248 -2.41 -20.91 0.38
N VAL A 249 -2.08 -19.90 1.18
CA VAL A 249 -3.01 -18.82 1.54
C VAL A 249 -2.43 -17.54 0.94
N PRO A 250 -3.09 -16.95 -0.06
CA PRO A 250 -2.69 -15.64 -0.58
C PRO A 250 -2.66 -14.58 0.52
N ASP A 251 -1.77 -13.59 0.38
CA ASP A 251 -1.77 -12.42 1.25
C ASP A 251 -3.01 -11.55 1.05
N GLY A 252 -3.59 -11.55 -0.16
CA GLY A 252 -4.88 -10.98 -0.47
C GLY A 252 -5.54 -11.68 -1.65
N LEU A 253 -6.85 -11.56 -1.78
CA LEU A 253 -7.62 -12.07 -2.92
C LEU A 253 -8.64 -11.01 -3.35
N PHE A 254 -8.72 -10.74 -4.65
CA PHE A 254 -9.71 -9.82 -5.20
C PHE A 254 -9.97 -10.14 -6.67
N GLY A 255 -10.96 -9.47 -7.25
CA GLY A 255 -11.20 -9.49 -8.68
C GLY A 255 -11.43 -8.09 -9.24
N LEU A 256 -11.31 -7.99 -10.55
CA LEU A 256 -11.71 -6.82 -11.32
C LEU A 256 -12.76 -7.28 -12.33
N GLU A 257 -13.88 -6.56 -12.34
CA GLU A 257 -14.87 -6.63 -13.40
C GLU A 257 -14.61 -5.48 -14.38
N TYR A 258 -14.55 -5.81 -15.67
CA TYR A 258 -14.38 -4.88 -16.77
C TYR A 258 -15.66 -4.79 -17.58
N ARG A 259 -15.99 -3.58 -18.03
CA ARG A 259 -17.23 -3.26 -18.76
C ARG A 259 -16.99 -2.52 -20.08
N MET A 260 -15.74 -2.46 -20.55
CA MET A 260 -15.31 -1.57 -21.63
C MET A 260 -15.91 -1.93 -23.00
N THR A 261 -16.15 -3.22 -23.27
CA THR A 261 -16.58 -3.73 -24.60
C THR A 261 -18.08 -4.00 -24.71
N GLY A 262 -18.90 -3.53 -23.76
CA GLY A 262 -20.33 -3.86 -23.67
C GLY A 262 -20.60 -5.26 -23.11
N GLU A 263 -19.60 -6.15 -23.10
CA GLU A 263 -19.62 -7.42 -22.37
C GLU A 263 -18.92 -7.29 -21.02
N ARG A 264 -19.34 -8.13 -20.06
CA ARG A 264 -18.71 -8.19 -18.73
C ARG A 264 -17.62 -9.24 -18.73
N SER A 265 -16.38 -8.82 -18.54
CA SER A 265 -15.25 -9.73 -18.34
C SER A 265 -14.69 -9.62 -16.93
N TYR A 266 -13.98 -10.65 -16.47
CA TYR A 266 -13.48 -10.75 -15.10
C TYR A 266 -12.06 -11.31 -15.05
N ARG A 267 -11.22 -10.69 -14.22
CA ARG A 267 -9.92 -11.25 -13.82
C ARG A 267 -9.84 -11.30 -12.31
N PHE A 268 -9.31 -12.40 -11.77
CA PHE A 268 -9.13 -12.59 -10.34
C PHE A 268 -7.65 -12.72 -10.00
N PHE A 269 -7.30 -12.18 -8.84
CA PHE A 269 -5.93 -11.95 -8.44
C PHE A 269 -5.67 -12.43 -7.01
N ALA A 270 -4.63 -13.24 -6.84
CA ALA A 270 -3.98 -13.44 -5.54
C ALA A 270 -2.85 -12.40 -5.39
N LEU A 271 -2.79 -11.74 -4.24
CA LEU A 271 -1.73 -10.80 -3.88
C LEU A 271 -0.71 -11.51 -3.00
N GLU A 272 0.56 -11.22 -3.23
CA GLU A 272 1.71 -11.65 -2.45
C GLU A 272 2.63 -10.45 -2.17
N ILE A 273 2.96 -10.23 -0.90
CA ILE A 273 3.81 -9.13 -0.45
C ILE A 273 5.16 -9.71 0.01
N ASP A 274 6.21 -9.52 -0.79
CA ASP A 274 7.58 -9.93 -0.44
C ASP A 274 8.37 -8.74 0.17
N ARG A 275 8.75 -8.87 1.44
CA ARG A 275 9.54 -7.85 2.16
C ARG A 275 11.03 -8.16 2.24
N GLY A 276 11.53 -9.06 1.41
CA GLY A 276 12.92 -9.55 1.46
C GLY A 276 13.22 -10.41 2.69
N THR A 277 12.21 -10.75 3.50
CA THR A 277 12.36 -11.61 4.70
C THR A 277 12.43 -13.09 4.35
N MET A 278 12.04 -13.47 3.13
CA MET A 278 12.16 -14.82 2.60
C MET A 278 13.34 -14.90 1.61
N PRO A 279 14.17 -15.94 1.62
CA PRO A 279 15.15 -16.16 0.56
C PRO A 279 14.51 -16.70 -0.71
N ILE A 280 15.10 -16.35 -1.85
CA ILE A 280 14.61 -16.72 -3.19
C ILE A 280 14.87 -18.21 -3.45
N HIS A 281 16.05 -18.70 -3.09
CA HIS A 281 16.45 -20.09 -3.15
C HIS A 281 16.90 -20.58 -1.76
N ARG A 282 16.58 -21.84 -1.42
CA ARG A 282 17.22 -22.57 -0.32
C ARG A 282 17.54 -23.99 -0.76
N SER A 283 18.61 -24.53 -0.18
CA SER A 283 19.03 -25.93 -0.33
C SER A 283 18.14 -26.93 0.44
N ASN A 284 17.30 -26.46 1.37
CA ASN A 284 16.39 -27.29 2.15
C ASN A 284 14.92 -27.04 1.76
N ALA A 285 14.24 -28.08 1.27
CA ALA A 285 12.84 -28.04 0.80
C ALA A 285 11.80 -27.81 1.92
N LEU A 286 12.18 -27.94 3.20
CA LEU A 286 11.29 -27.76 4.36
C LEU A 286 11.14 -26.30 4.82
N GLN A 287 11.85 -25.36 4.18
CA GLN A 287 11.80 -23.93 4.53
C GLN A 287 11.16 -23.14 3.38
N SER A 288 10.26 -22.22 3.71
CA SER A 288 9.53 -21.43 2.72
C SER A 288 10.49 -20.63 1.83
N SER A 289 10.55 -20.94 0.53
CA SER A 289 11.22 -20.14 -0.50
C SER A 289 10.21 -19.52 -1.45
N PHE A 290 10.62 -18.46 -2.15
CA PHE A 290 9.79 -17.88 -3.21
C PHE A 290 9.52 -18.91 -4.34
N SER A 291 10.53 -19.69 -4.73
CA SER A 291 10.38 -20.75 -5.74
C SER A 291 9.35 -21.82 -5.35
N ALA A 292 9.29 -22.22 -4.07
CA ALA A 292 8.28 -23.16 -3.59
C ALA A 292 6.86 -22.58 -3.75
N LYS A 293 6.68 -21.28 -3.44
CA LYS A 293 5.40 -20.58 -3.61
C LYS A 293 4.99 -20.48 -5.09
N LEU A 294 5.94 -20.19 -5.99
CA LEU A 294 5.70 -20.19 -7.44
C LEU A 294 5.22 -21.57 -7.93
N ARG A 295 5.91 -22.65 -7.54
CA ARG A 295 5.52 -24.03 -7.91
C ARG A 295 4.15 -24.39 -7.36
N ALA A 296 3.85 -23.99 -6.14
CA ALA A 296 2.54 -24.22 -5.54
C ALA A 296 1.41 -23.51 -6.32
N TYR A 297 1.61 -22.25 -6.73
CA TYR A 297 0.64 -21.55 -7.58
C TYR A 297 0.52 -22.16 -8.98
N ARG A 298 1.61 -22.69 -9.55
CA ARG A 298 1.55 -23.46 -10.79
C ARG A 298 0.70 -24.73 -10.64
N ASP A 299 0.88 -25.51 -9.57
CA ASP A 299 0.05 -26.69 -9.29
C ASP A 299 -1.44 -26.32 -9.15
N ILE A 300 -1.73 -25.24 -8.42
CA ILE A 300 -3.09 -24.69 -8.27
C ILE A 300 -3.72 -24.34 -9.62
N ALA A 301 -2.94 -23.82 -10.56
CA ALA A 301 -3.40 -23.43 -11.89
C ALA A 301 -3.47 -24.62 -12.87
N GLU A 302 -2.55 -25.57 -12.80
CA GLU A 302 -2.54 -26.80 -13.61
C GLU A 302 -3.74 -27.68 -13.28
N ARG A 303 -4.15 -27.70 -12.02
CA ARG A 303 -5.22 -28.58 -11.51
C ARG A 303 -6.56 -27.88 -11.32
N ASP A 304 -6.69 -26.64 -11.80
CA ASP A 304 -7.93 -25.86 -11.67
C ASP A 304 -8.46 -25.79 -10.23
N VAL A 305 -7.56 -25.72 -9.23
CA VAL A 305 -7.92 -25.62 -7.81
C VAL A 305 -8.66 -24.31 -7.56
N HIS A 306 -8.27 -23.22 -8.22
CA HIS A 306 -8.99 -21.94 -8.16
C HIS A 306 -10.45 -22.07 -8.65
N LYS A 307 -10.73 -22.85 -9.71
CA LYS A 307 -12.09 -23.11 -10.18
C LYS A 307 -12.88 -23.97 -9.20
N SER A 308 -12.33 -25.13 -8.83
CA SER A 308 -13.00 -26.11 -7.96
C SER A 308 -13.18 -25.63 -6.52
N ARG A 309 -12.24 -24.83 -6.00
CA ARG A 309 -12.25 -24.30 -4.62
C ARG A 309 -12.94 -22.95 -4.51
N LEU A 310 -12.65 -21.99 -5.39
CA LEU A 310 -13.17 -20.62 -5.27
C LEU A 310 -14.29 -20.31 -6.26
N GLY A 311 -14.53 -21.16 -7.28
CA GLY A 311 -15.52 -20.89 -8.32
C GLY A 311 -15.11 -19.77 -9.29
N ILE A 312 -13.82 -19.42 -9.34
CA ILE A 312 -13.30 -18.35 -10.21
C ILE A 312 -12.65 -18.94 -11.48
N PRO A 313 -12.82 -18.32 -12.66
CA PRO A 313 -12.39 -18.88 -13.95
C PRO A 313 -10.89 -18.80 -14.20
N ASN A 314 -10.20 -17.86 -13.55
CA ASN A 314 -8.77 -17.61 -13.67
C ASN A 314 -8.20 -17.17 -12.31
N LEU A 315 -6.88 -17.22 -12.17
CA LEU A 315 -6.17 -16.66 -11.04
C LEU A 315 -4.78 -16.19 -11.48
N LEU A 316 -4.56 -14.87 -11.41
CA LEU A 316 -3.28 -14.23 -11.65
C LEU A 316 -2.62 -13.87 -10.32
N ILE A 317 -1.29 -13.91 -10.24
CA ILE A 317 -0.55 -13.71 -8.98
C ILE A 317 0.18 -12.37 -9.08
N LEU A 318 -0.31 -11.38 -8.32
CA LEU A 318 0.36 -10.09 -8.15
C LEU A 318 1.40 -10.22 -7.02
N THR A 319 2.67 -10.07 -7.36
CA THR A 319 3.77 -10.07 -6.40
C THR A 319 4.34 -8.66 -6.28
N VAL A 320 4.26 -8.11 -5.08
CA VAL A 320 4.78 -6.78 -4.78
C VAL A 320 5.98 -6.90 -3.86
N THR A 321 7.12 -6.35 -4.28
CA THR A 321 8.40 -6.45 -3.56
C THR A 321 8.80 -5.12 -2.92
N SER A 322 9.71 -5.17 -1.94
CA SER A 322 10.24 -3.95 -1.31
C SER A 322 11.25 -3.16 -2.17
N SER A 323 11.82 -3.76 -3.21
CA SER A 323 12.82 -3.11 -4.07
C SER A 323 12.86 -3.69 -5.48
N GLU A 324 13.35 -2.87 -6.41
CA GLU A 324 13.49 -3.24 -7.82
C GLU A 324 14.45 -4.41 -8.01
N THR A 325 15.64 -4.35 -7.39
CA THR A 325 16.60 -5.45 -7.40
C THR A 325 15.99 -6.76 -6.90
N ARG A 326 15.10 -6.70 -5.90
CA ARG A 326 14.42 -7.89 -5.38
C ARG A 326 13.44 -8.45 -6.41
N LYS A 327 12.67 -7.58 -7.07
CA LYS A 327 11.75 -7.92 -8.15
C LYS A 327 12.50 -8.59 -9.31
N ASP A 328 13.59 -7.99 -9.78
CA ASP A 328 14.39 -8.50 -10.91
C ASP A 328 14.97 -9.88 -10.63
N ASN A 329 15.49 -10.08 -9.42
CA ASN A 329 15.99 -11.39 -8.99
C ASN A 329 14.87 -12.45 -8.98
N MET A 330 13.66 -12.10 -8.51
CA MET A 330 12.51 -13.00 -8.49
C MET A 330 12.03 -13.34 -9.91
N MET A 331 12.02 -12.37 -10.83
CA MET A 331 11.70 -12.59 -12.23
C MET A 331 12.74 -13.47 -12.92
N SER A 332 14.04 -13.22 -12.69
CA SER A 332 15.13 -14.06 -13.21
C SER A 332 14.99 -15.53 -12.76
N THR A 333 14.66 -15.77 -11.49
CA THR A 333 14.34 -17.12 -10.99
C THR A 333 13.17 -17.75 -11.73
N LEU A 334 12.10 -16.98 -12.02
CA LEU A 334 10.94 -17.48 -12.75
C LEU A 334 11.29 -17.84 -14.20
N SER A 335 12.11 -17.04 -14.88
CA SER A 335 12.58 -17.34 -16.26
C SER A 335 13.33 -18.66 -16.36
N ASN A 336 14.06 -19.03 -15.30
CA ASN A 336 14.81 -20.28 -15.25
C ASN A 336 13.93 -21.50 -14.94
N GLU A 337 12.67 -21.31 -14.54
CA GLU A 337 11.72 -22.39 -14.30
C GLU A 337 10.71 -22.49 -15.44
N ALA A 338 10.61 -23.66 -16.10
CA ALA A 338 9.67 -23.86 -17.20
C ALA A 338 8.19 -23.74 -16.78
N GLY A 339 7.35 -23.19 -17.67
CA GLY A 339 5.88 -23.25 -17.59
C GLY A 339 5.18 -22.03 -16.98
N ARG A 340 3.99 -21.72 -17.49
CA ARG A 340 2.99 -20.73 -17.02
C ARG A 340 3.54 -19.40 -16.44
N GLY A 341 4.63 -18.85 -16.98
CA GLY A 341 5.22 -17.60 -16.49
C GLY A 341 4.26 -16.40 -16.52
N ALA A 342 3.38 -16.36 -17.53
CA ALA A 342 2.43 -15.27 -17.75
C ALA A 342 1.42 -15.03 -16.61
N MET A 343 1.23 -16.00 -15.71
CA MET A 343 0.31 -15.84 -14.58
C MET A 343 0.92 -15.05 -13.41
N PHE A 344 2.24 -14.81 -13.41
CA PHE A 344 2.95 -14.10 -12.35
C PHE A 344 3.29 -12.69 -12.80
N LEU A 345 2.85 -11.72 -12.01
CA LEU A 345 2.94 -10.30 -12.27
C LEU A 345 3.72 -9.63 -11.14
N PHE A 346 4.60 -8.70 -11.47
CA PHE A 346 5.58 -8.16 -10.53
C PHE A 346 5.56 -6.63 -10.50
N LYS A 347 5.76 -6.06 -9.30
CA LYS A 347 5.94 -4.62 -9.08
C LYS A 347 6.75 -4.33 -7.82
N ALA A 348 7.50 -3.23 -7.76
CA ALA A 348 8.20 -2.79 -6.57
C ALA A 348 7.45 -1.67 -5.82
N VAL A 349 7.54 -1.61 -4.48
CA VAL A 349 6.84 -0.58 -3.66
C VAL A 349 7.46 0.80 -3.73
N ALA A 350 8.68 0.95 -4.25
CA ALA A 350 9.17 2.28 -4.65
C ALA A 350 8.13 2.97 -5.57
N ASP A 351 7.43 2.18 -6.37
CA ASP A 351 6.41 2.64 -7.32
C ASP A 351 5.05 2.87 -6.63
N LEU A 352 4.71 2.10 -5.59
CA LEU A 352 3.43 2.19 -4.87
C LEU A 352 3.42 3.14 -3.66
N SER A 353 4.50 3.88 -3.42
CA SER A 353 4.54 4.95 -2.41
C SER A 353 3.57 6.07 -2.80
N LEU A 354 2.38 6.05 -2.21
CA LEU A 354 1.26 6.88 -2.62
C LEU A 354 1.41 8.35 -2.17
N PRO A 355 1.45 9.33 -3.11
CA PRO A 355 1.50 10.77 -2.79
C PRO A 355 0.24 11.24 -2.04
N ALA A 356 0.22 12.47 -1.54
CA ALA A 356 -0.79 12.94 -0.59
C ALA A 356 -2.24 13.02 -1.13
N GLY A 357 -2.46 13.04 -2.46
CA GLY A 357 -3.79 13.25 -3.07
C GLY A 357 -4.50 12.00 -3.62
N ARG A 358 -5.84 11.97 -3.59
CA ARG A 358 -6.68 10.86 -4.11
C ARG A 358 -6.45 10.56 -5.60
N GLN A 359 -6.28 11.60 -6.43
CA GLN A 359 -6.13 11.44 -7.88
C GLN A 359 -4.73 10.94 -8.27
N ASP A 360 -3.68 11.45 -7.63
CA ASP A 360 -2.29 11.03 -7.90
C ASP A 360 -2.05 9.57 -7.51
N ARG A 361 -2.78 9.08 -6.50
CA ARG A 361 -2.74 7.69 -6.04
C ARG A 361 -3.30 6.71 -7.06
N ALA A 362 -4.51 6.96 -7.51
CA ALA A 362 -5.17 6.15 -8.53
C ALA A 362 -4.39 6.20 -9.86
N ARG A 363 -3.88 7.38 -10.24
CA ARG A 363 -3.08 7.56 -11.45
C ARG A 363 -1.77 6.78 -11.44
N ARG A 364 -1.06 6.70 -10.32
CA ARG A 364 0.21 5.95 -10.24
C ARG A 364 0.01 4.44 -10.29
N VAL A 365 -1.04 3.95 -9.62
CA VAL A 365 -1.41 2.52 -9.67
C VAL A 365 -1.87 2.12 -11.08
N ARG A 366 -2.62 2.99 -11.77
CA ARG A 366 -3.06 2.78 -13.16
C ARG A 366 -1.98 2.97 -14.22
N GLY A 367 -1.05 3.91 -14.01
CA GLY A 367 -0.12 4.35 -15.06
C GLY A 367 1.08 3.45 -15.29
N GLU A 368 1.26 2.43 -14.44
CA GLU A 368 2.44 1.57 -14.45
C GLU A 368 2.00 0.12 -14.65
N LEU A 369 2.45 -0.46 -15.77
CA LEU A 369 2.18 -1.84 -16.14
C LEU A 369 2.81 -2.82 -15.15
N TRP A 370 2.20 -3.98 -15.00
CA TRP A 370 2.74 -5.07 -14.21
C TRP A 370 3.65 -5.94 -15.07
N GLU A 371 4.90 -6.10 -14.63
CA GLU A 371 5.90 -6.83 -15.39
C GLU A 371 5.71 -8.34 -15.27
N ARG A 372 6.03 -9.06 -16.34
CA ARG A 372 5.93 -10.52 -16.42
C ARG A 372 7.23 -11.09 -16.97
N SER A 373 7.73 -12.16 -16.37
CA SER A 373 8.99 -12.75 -16.83
C SER A 373 8.80 -13.47 -18.16
N GLY A 374 9.48 -13.01 -19.22
CA GLY A 374 9.37 -13.58 -20.56
C GLY A 374 8.05 -13.31 -21.28
N HIS A 375 7.23 -12.36 -20.80
CA HIS A 375 5.95 -11.99 -21.42
C HIS A 375 5.77 -10.47 -21.41
N PRO A 376 4.95 -9.88 -22.32
CA PRO A 376 4.66 -8.45 -22.29
C PRO A 376 4.09 -8.02 -20.94
N ALA A 377 4.38 -6.80 -20.48
CA ALA A 377 3.77 -6.28 -19.26
C ALA A 377 2.23 -6.20 -19.41
N LEU A 378 1.50 -6.31 -18.30
CA LEU A 378 0.04 -6.31 -18.28
C LEU A 378 -0.49 -5.08 -17.56
N ASP A 379 -1.41 -4.35 -18.18
CA ASP A 379 -2.28 -3.43 -17.45
C ASP A 379 -3.43 -4.24 -16.82
N ILE A 380 -3.48 -4.29 -15.49
CA ILE A 380 -4.57 -4.97 -14.78
C ILE A 380 -5.87 -4.16 -14.82
N PHE A 381 -5.85 -2.89 -15.23
CA PHE A 381 -7.04 -2.04 -15.35
C PHE A 381 -7.61 -2.02 -16.77
N SER A 382 -6.96 -2.69 -17.72
CA SER A 382 -7.48 -2.90 -19.08
C SER A 382 -7.89 -4.37 -19.29
N ASP A 383 -8.97 -4.59 -20.04
CA ASP A 383 -9.42 -5.94 -20.43
C ASP A 383 -8.67 -6.49 -21.65
N THR A 384 -8.01 -5.62 -22.43
CA THR A 384 -7.11 -6.00 -23.51
C THR A 384 -5.75 -6.44 -22.95
N GLU A 385 -5.24 -7.58 -23.42
CA GLU A 385 -3.79 -7.78 -23.34
C GLU A 385 -3.15 -6.77 -24.30
N CYS A 386 -2.10 -6.09 -23.86
CA CYS A 386 -1.33 -5.20 -24.73
C CYS A 386 -0.78 -6.04 -25.88
N GLN A 387 -1.46 -6.05 -27.03
CA GLN A 387 -0.94 -6.65 -28.23
C GLN A 387 0.21 -5.75 -28.68
N VAL A 388 1.43 -6.12 -28.31
CA VAL A 388 2.58 -5.70 -29.12
C VAL A 388 2.41 -6.50 -30.40
N GLU A 389 1.94 -5.81 -31.44
CA GLU A 389 1.87 -6.30 -32.80
C GLU A 389 3.17 -7.04 -33.12
N ARG A 390 3.06 -8.34 -33.39
CA ARG A 390 4.10 -9.09 -34.09
C ARG A 390 3.98 -8.71 -35.55
N ASP A 391 4.51 -7.55 -35.91
CA ASP A 391 4.68 -7.14 -37.29
C ASP A 391 6.15 -7.32 -37.68
N GLY A 392 6.38 -8.19 -38.68
CA GLY A 392 7.60 -8.25 -39.51
C GLY A 392 8.71 -9.17 -39.04
#